data_AF-A0A4Q6ANP1-F1
#
_entry.id   AF-A0A4Q6ANP1-F1
#
_cell.length_a   1.000
_cell.length_b   1.000
_cell.length_c   1.000
_cell.angle_alpha   90.00
_cell.angle_beta   90.00
_cell.angle_gamma   90.00
#
_symmetry.space_group_name_H-M   'P 1'
#
loop_
_entity.id
_entity.type
_entity.pdbx_description
1 polymer ?
#
loop_
_entity_poly.entity_id
_entity_poly.type
_entity_poly.pdbx_seq_one_letter_code
_entity_poly.pdbx_strand_id
1 'polypeptide(L)'
;MKRVELLLLLCFFSTTVFAQKEGTADRKLWLAYMDKLARPVLENLAAEKLKQNMPVVLSKKIDNKESRTKAAYLEAFGRTLSGIAPWLNSEGGTGEEVALRKQYRQWAVKAVANAVNPSSKDYLTWAGGQPLVDASFFALGLV
;
A
#
# COMPACT_ATOMS: atom_id res chain seq x y z
N MET A 1 -45.23 39.71 -5.32
CA MET A 1 -45.00 38.50 -4.49
C MET A 1 -45.24 37.19 -5.25
N LYS A 2 -46.35 37.00 -5.98
CA LYS A 2 -46.66 35.73 -6.69
C LYS A 2 -45.72 35.30 -7.84
N ARG A 3 -44.87 36.18 -8.38
CA ARG A 3 -43.91 35.84 -9.47
C ARG A 3 -42.53 35.39 -8.97
N VAL A 4 -42.18 35.69 -7.72
CA VAL A 4 -40.91 35.25 -7.11
C VAL A 4 -41.06 33.83 -6.53
N GLU A 5 -42.26 33.48 -6.07
CA GLU A 5 -42.58 32.13 -5.58
C GLU A 5 -42.51 31.07 -6.70
N LEU A 6 -42.83 31.42 -7.95
CA LEU A 6 -42.80 30.49 -9.08
C LEU A 6 -41.36 30.12 -9.52
N LEU A 7 -40.39 31.02 -9.33
CA LEU A 7 -38.97 30.78 -9.65
C LEU A 7 -38.26 29.91 -8.61
N LEU A 8 -38.73 29.93 -7.35
CA LEU A 8 -38.21 29.08 -6.29
C LEU A 8 -38.69 27.63 -6.37
N LEU A 9 -39.83 27.37 -7.01
CA LEU A 9 -40.35 26.02 -7.25
C LEU A 9 -39.67 25.28 -8.41
N LEU A 10 -39.03 26.00 -9.34
CA LEU A 10 -38.32 25.41 -10.48
C LEU A 10 -36.88 24.96 -10.16
N CYS A 11 -36.32 25.40 -9.03
CA CYS A 11 -34.97 25.01 -8.60
C CYS A 11 -34.93 23.70 -7.81
N PHE A 12 -36.08 23.10 -7.47
CA PHE A 12 -36.16 21.88 -6.66
C PHE A 12 -36.21 20.57 -7.47
N PHE A 13 -36.19 20.61 -8.81
CA PHE A 13 -36.43 19.42 -9.65
C PHE A 13 -35.22 18.91 -10.46
N SER A 14 -33.99 19.27 -10.12
CA SER A 14 -32.81 18.68 -10.78
C SER A 14 -31.61 18.44 -9.87
N THR A 15 -31.87 18.03 -8.63
CA THR A 15 -30.91 17.16 -7.94
C THR A 15 -31.30 15.72 -8.22
N THR A 16 -31.03 15.25 -9.44
CA THR A 16 -30.69 13.84 -9.60
C THR A 16 -29.40 13.66 -8.80
N VAL A 17 -29.56 13.38 -7.51
CA VAL A 17 -28.52 12.80 -6.69
C VAL A 17 -28.11 11.55 -7.46
N PHE A 18 -26.95 11.62 -8.11
CA PHE A 18 -26.25 10.42 -8.54
C PHE A 18 -25.92 9.67 -7.26
N ALA A 19 -26.87 8.87 -6.78
CA ALA A 19 -26.61 7.83 -5.82
C ALA A 19 -25.41 7.07 -6.37
N GLN A 20 -24.30 7.06 -5.63
CA GLN A 20 -23.08 6.38 -6.04
C GLN A 20 -23.46 4.97 -6.50
N LYS A 21 -23.23 4.72 -7.79
CA LYS A 21 -23.49 3.44 -8.42
C LYS A 21 -22.59 2.41 -7.73
N GLU A 22 -23.21 1.48 -6.99
CA GLU A 22 -22.64 0.34 -6.25
C GLU A 22 -21.14 0.41 -5.88
N GLY A 23 -20.84 0.61 -4.59
CA GLY A 23 -19.47 0.62 -4.05
C GLY A 23 -18.66 -0.68 -4.20
N THR A 24 -19.26 -1.75 -4.76
CA THR A 24 -18.58 -3.01 -5.08
C THR A 24 -17.58 -2.84 -6.24
N ALA A 25 -17.92 -2.05 -7.27
CA ALA A 25 -17.03 -1.76 -8.39
C ALA A 25 -15.81 -0.95 -7.94
N ASP A 26 -16.04 0.06 -7.10
CA ASP A 26 -14.99 0.90 -6.54
C ASP A 26 -14.05 0.09 -5.63
N ARG A 27 -14.60 -0.77 -4.76
CA ARG A 27 -13.77 -1.64 -3.89
C ARG A 27 -12.86 -2.55 -4.70
N LYS A 28 -13.40 -3.20 -5.74
CA LYS A 28 -12.60 -4.08 -6.61
C LYS A 28 -11.49 -3.30 -7.32
N LEU A 29 -11.77 -2.08 -7.78
CA LEU A 29 -10.77 -1.21 -8.40
C LEU A 29 -9.66 -0.82 -7.43
N TRP A 30 -10.00 -0.42 -6.20
CA TRP A 30 -9.02 -0.08 -5.18
C TRP A 30 -8.15 -1.27 -4.76
N LEU A 31 -8.74 -2.46 -4.63
CA LEU A 31 -7.98 -3.70 -4.40
C LEU A 31 -7.03 -4.01 -5.55
N ALA A 32 -7.44 -3.78 -6.79
CA ALA A 32 -6.58 -3.98 -7.95
C ALA A 32 -5.38 -3.00 -7.95
N TYR A 33 -5.59 -1.74 -7.57
CA TYR A 33 -4.49 -0.78 -7.42
C TYR A 33 -3.56 -1.13 -6.27
N MET A 34 -4.12 -1.46 -5.11
CA MET A 34 -3.36 -1.92 -3.95
C MET A 34 -2.51 -3.14 -4.33
N ASP A 35 -3.10 -4.13 -5.00
CA ASP A 35 -2.40 -5.34 -5.42
C ASP A 35 -1.25 -5.03 -6.39
N LYS A 36 -1.50 -4.17 -7.39
CA LYS A 36 -0.48 -3.74 -8.35
C LYS A 36 0.74 -3.09 -7.69
N LEU A 37 0.53 -2.35 -6.59
CA LEU A 37 1.60 -1.66 -5.87
C LEU A 37 2.29 -2.56 -4.84
N ALA A 38 1.52 -3.30 -4.05
CA ALA A 38 2.04 -4.03 -2.90
C ALA A 38 2.62 -5.40 -3.26
N ARG A 39 2.07 -6.08 -4.27
CA ARG A 39 2.50 -7.42 -4.70
C ARG A 39 3.99 -7.48 -5.01
N PRO A 40 4.55 -6.64 -5.90
CA PRO A 40 5.97 -6.75 -6.25
C PRO A 40 6.91 -6.52 -5.06
N VAL A 41 6.44 -5.88 -3.98
CA VAL A 41 7.25 -5.72 -2.76
C VAL A 41 7.12 -6.97 -1.89
N LEU A 42 5.90 -7.34 -1.48
CA LEU A 42 5.71 -8.40 -0.50
C LEU A 42 5.97 -9.80 -1.07
N GLU A 43 5.54 -10.08 -2.30
CA GLU A 43 5.74 -11.39 -2.94
C GLU A 43 7.24 -11.66 -3.15
N ASN A 44 7.97 -10.69 -3.69
CA ASN A 44 9.40 -10.84 -3.94
C ASN A 44 10.19 -10.94 -2.64
N LEU A 45 9.88 -10.11 -1.63
CA LEU A 45 10.57 -10.18 -0.33
C LEU A 45 10.29 -11.48 0.41
N ALA A 46 9.05 -11.98 0.36
CA ALA A 46 8.68 -13.29 0.88
C ALA A 46 9.40 -14.46 0.17
N ALA A 47 9.85 -14.24 -1.07
CA ALA A 47 10.54 -15.23 -1.90
C ALA A 47 12.06 -15.02 -1.97
N GLU A 48 12.63 -14.09 -1.18
CA GLU A 48 14.05 -13.70 -1.22
C GLU A 48 14.54 -13.22 -2.59
N LYS A 49 13.68 -12.49 -3.32
CA LYS A 49 13.90 -11.95 -4.67
C LYS A 49 13.69 -10.44 -4.80
N LEU A 50 13.42 -9.70 -3.72
CA LEU A 50 13.17 -8.26 -3.76
C LEU A 50 14.36 -7.51 -4.34
N LYS A 51 15.57 -7.72 -3.81
CA LYS A 51 16.77 -7.04 -4.33
C LYS A 51 17.06 -7.42 -5.78
N GLN A 52 16.75 -8.66 -6.17
CA GLN A 52 16.91 -9.15 -7.53
C GLN A 52 15.94 -8.46 -8.50
N ASN A 53 14.67 -8.32 -8.11
CA ASN A 53 13.59 -7.92 -9.01
C ASN A 53 13.21 -6.44 -8.89
N MET A 54 13.67 -5.73 -7.86
CA MET A 54 13.41 -4.30 -7.64
C MET A 54 14.67 -3.48 -7.99
N PRO A 55 14.78 -2.96 -9.23
CA PRO A 55 15.87 -2.05 -9.58
C PRO A 55 15.72 -0.74 -8.80
N VAL A 56 16.82 -0.28 -8.20
CA VAL A 56 16.84 1.01 -7.50
C VAL A 56 17.09 2.13 -8.51
N VAL A 57 16.11 3.02 -8.65
CA VAL A 57 16.21 4.22 -9.50
C VAL A 57 16.27 5.44 -8.60
N LEU A 58 17.38 6.20 -8.67
CA LEU A 58 17.59 7.39 -7.87
C LEU A 58 17.55 8.67 -8.72
N SER A 59 17.18 9.79 -8.09
CA SER A 59 17.27 11.12 -8.71
C SER A 59 18.71 11.45 -9.11
N LYS A 60 18.86 12.19 -10.22
CA LYS A 60 20.16 12.74 -10.66
C LYS A 60 20.78 13.70 -9.62
N LYS A 61 19.94 14.33 -8.79
CA LYS A 61 20.34 15.31 -7.75
C LYS A 61 20.37 14.71 -6.33
N ILE A 62 20.43 13.38 -6.21
CA ILE A 62 20.41 12.71 -4.91
C ILE A 62 21.63 13.09 -4.06
N ASP A 63 21.42 13.25 -2.77
CA ASP A 63 22.41 13.65 -1.77
C ASP A 63 23.52 12.61 -1.59
N ASN A 64 23.14 11.36 -1.28
CA ASN A 64 24.06 10.25 -1.05
C ASN A 64 23.54 8.97 -1.71
N LYS A 65 24.05 8.68 -2.91
CA LYS A 65 23.63 7.51 -3.71
C LYS A 65 23.76 6.20 -2.95
N GLU A 66 24.87 5.99 -2.25
CA GLU A 66 25.16 4.72 -1.59
C GLU A 66 24.20 4.47 -0.42
N SER A 67 24.06 5.45 0.47
CA SER A 67 23.15 5.38 1.62
C SER A 67 21.70 5.19 1.16
N ARG A 68 21.25 5.95 0.16
CA ARG A 68 19.89 5.88 -0.40
C ARG A 68 19.62 4.54 -1.07
N THR A 69 20.60 3.98 -1.77
CA THR A 69 20.47 2.65 -2.40
C THR A 69 20.27 1.56 -1.35
N LYS A 70 21.04 1.59 -0.25
CA LYS A 70 20.94 0.62 0.84
C LYS A 70 19.58 0.70 1.55
N ALA A 71 19.06 1.92 1.79
CA ALA A 71 17.79 2.12 2.48
C ALA A 71 16.55 1.84 1.62
N ALA A 72 16.64 1.98 0.29
CA ALA A 72 15.50 1.91 -0.64
C ALA A 72 14.60 0.67 -0.47
N TYR A 73 15.19 -0.49 -0.15
CA TYR A 73 14.44 -1.72 0.05
C TYR A 73 13.62 -1.74 1.35
N LEU A 74 14.19 -1.25 2.46
CA LEU A 74 13.46 -1.10 3.72
C LEU A 74 12.40 0.00 3.60
N GLU A 75 12.70 1.07 2.87
CA GLU A 75 11.74 2.12 2.55
C GLU A 75 10.52 1.55 1.79
N ALA A 76 10.76 0.81 0.70
CA ALA A 76 9.70 0.17 -0.07
C ALA A 76 8.87 -0.78 0.79
N PHE A 77 9.54 -1.67 1.55
CA PHE A 77 8.85 -2.64 2.39
C PHE A 77 8.06 -2.00 3.54
N GLY A 78 8.71 -1.14 4.34
CA GLY A 78 8.10 -0.52 5.51
C GLY A 78 6.90 0.34 5.15
N ARG A 79 7.02 1.19 4.13
CA ARG A 79 5.91 2.04 3.66
C ARG A 79 4.76 1.23 3.06
N THR A 80 5.06 0.19 2.26
CA THR A 80 4.02 -0.69 1.72
C THR A 80 3.29 -1.42 2.84
N LEU A 81 4.01 -2.03 3.77
CA LEU A 81 3.43 -2.77 4.89
C LEU A 81 2.51 -1.86 5.72
N SER A 82 2.99 -0.68 6.13
CA SER A 82 2.16 0.28 6.88
C SER A 82 0.93 0.73 6.10
N GLY A 83 1.07 0.93 4.78
CA GLY A 83 -0.03 1.39 3.93
C GLY A 83 -1.16 0.37 3.79
N ILE A 84 -0.83 -0.94 3.82
CA ILE A 84 -1.82 -2.01 3.69
C ILE A 84 -2.21 -2.67 5.01
N ALA A 85 -1.55 -2.34 6.13
CA ALA A 85 -1.80 -2.96 7.44
C ALA A 85 -3.28 -2.95 7.87
N PRO A 86 -4.04 -1.85 7.72
CA PRO A 86 -5.48 -1.87 8.04
C PRO A 86 -6.27 -2.87 7.19
N TRP A 87 -5.94 -2.98 5.90
CA TRP A 87 -6.56 -3.97 5.02
C TRP A 87 -6.16 -5.40 5.42
N LEU A 88 -4.88 -5.63 5.75
CA LEU A 88 -4.40 -6.92 6.26
C LEU A 88 -5.12 -7.34 7.54
N ASN A 89 -5.44 -6.40 8.44
CA ASN A 89 -6.11 -6.70 9.71
C ASN A 89 -7.65 -6.78 9.59
N SER A 90 -8.22 -6.22 8.52
CA SER A 90 -9.66 -6.26 8.28
C SER A 90 -10.18 -7.69 8.03
N GLU A 91 -11.48 -7.89 8.20
CA GLU A 91 -12.19 -9.14 7.87
C GLU A 91 -13.36 -8.86 6.89
N GLY A 92 -14.03 -9.92 6.40
CA GLY A 92 -15.11 -9.80 5.41
C GLY A 92 -14.63 -9.50 3.98
N GLY A 93 -15.53 -9.04 3.11
CA GLY A 93 -15.28 -8.86 1.67
C GLY A 93 -15.75 -10.03 0.81
N THR A 94 -15.48 -9.98 -0.49
CA THR A 94 -15.82 -11.08 -1.40
C THR A 94 -14.87 -12.26 -1.20
N GLY A 95 -15.22 -13.44 -1.73
CA GLY A 95 -14.34 -14.61 -1.64
C GLY A 95 -12.95 -14.38 -2.25
N GLU A 96 -12.88 -13.62 -3.35
CA GLU A 96 -11.62 -13.24 -4.02
C GLU A 96 -10.77 -12.32 -3.14
N GLU A 97 -11.39 -11.33 -2.49
CA GLU A 97 -10.66 -10.43 -1.58
C GLU A 97 -10.14 -11.18 -0.36
N VAL A 98 -10.95 -12.05 0.24
CA VAL A 98 -10.54 -12.88 1.38
C VAL A 98 -9.36 -13.76 1.00
N ALA A 99 -9.40 -14.40 -0.18
CA ALA A 99 -8.30 -15.20 -0.70
C ALA A 99 -7.03 -14.36 -0.92
N LEU A 100 -7.17 -13.17 -1.53
CA LEU A 100 -6.07 -12.24 -1.74
C LEU A 100 -5.44 -11.82 -0.40
N ARG A 101 -6.25 -11.40 0.58
CA ARG A 101 -5.79 -11.01 1.90
C ARG A 101 -5.08 -12.15 2.63
N LYS A 102 -5.58 -13.38 2.52
CA LYS A 102 -4.92 -14.57 3.09
C LYS A 102 -3.53 -14.78 2.49
N GLN A 103 -3.38 -14.64 1.18
CA GLN A 103 -2.08 -14.74 0.52
C GLN A 103 -1.12 -13.63 0.99
N TYR A 104 -1.61 -12.39 1.09
CA TYR A 104 -0.82 -11.26 1.56
C TYR A 104 -0.38 -11.40 3.02
N ARG A 105 -1.23 -11.93 3.90
CA ARG A 105 -0.84 -12.25 5.29
C ARG A 105 0.31 -13.25 5.33
N GLN A 106 0.27 -14.29 4.48
CA GLN A 106 1.36 -15.26 4.38
C GLN A 106 2.65 -14.62 3.85
N TRP A 107 2.56 -13.77 2.83
CA TRP A 107 3.71 -13.03 2.33
C TRP A 107 4.26 -12.06 3.37
N ALA A 108 3.42 -11.31 4.09
CA ALA A 108 3.86 -10.38 5.12
C ALA A 108 4.71 -11.08 6.19
N VAL A 109 4.24 -12.21 6.73
CA VAL A 109 5.00 -12.99 7.72
C VAL A 109 6.35 -13.46 7.17
N LYS A 110 6.38 -14.02 5.96
CA LYS A 110 7.63 -14.46 5.31
C LYS A 110 8.57 -13.30 4.99
N ALA A 111 8.02 -12.19 4.50
CA ALA A 111 8.75 -10.99 4.17
C ALA A 111 9.41 -10.38 5.41
N VAL A 112 8.69 -10.31 6.55
CA VAL A 112 9.26 -9.90 7.84
C VAL A 112 10.43 -10.80 8.21
N ALA A 113 10.25 -12.12 8.18
CA ALA A 113 11.30 -13.07 8.53
C ALA A 113 12.56 -12.92 7.64
N ASN A 114 12.37 -12.79 6.33
CA ASN A 114 13.47 -12.61 5.38
C ASN A 114 14.16 -11.26 5.52
N ALA A 115 13.41 -10.21 5.84
CA ALA A 115 13.94 -8.86 5.98
C ALA A 115 14.86 -8.70 7.20
N VAL A 116 14.66 -9.48 8.25
CA VAL A 116 15.42 -9.41 9.52
C VAL A 116 16.45 -10.53 9.70
N ASN A 117 16.45 -11.55 8.83
CA ASN A 117 17.41 -12.66 8.90
C ASN A 117 18.72 -12.32 8.17
N PRO A 118 19.88 -12.20 8.84
CA PRO A 118 21.16 -11.87 8.19
C PRO A 118 21.64 -12.87 7.13
N SER A 119 21.13 -14.10 7.14
CA SER A 119 21.46 -15.13 6.14
C SER A 119 20.57 -15.07 4.89
N SER A 120 19.48 -14.29 4.93
CA SER A 120 18.56 -14.13 3.80
C SER A 120 19.20 -13.30 2.69
N LYS A 121 18.93 -13.64 1.43
CA LYS A 121 19.38 -12.83 0.28
C LYS A 121 18.77 -11.43 0.34
N ASP A 122 17.57 -11.32 0.92
CA ASP A 122 16.85 -10.07 1.12
C ASP A 122 16.92 -9.55 2.56
N TYR A 123 17.98 -9.88 3.32
CA TYR A 123 18.24 -9.15 4.56
C TYR A 123 18.32 -7.64 4.31
N LEU A 124 17.49 -6.85 4.98
CA LEU A 124 17.43 -5.40 4.77
C LEU A 124 18.39 -4.65 5.70
N THR A 125 18.77 -3.44 5.32
CA THR A 125 19.58 -2.57 6.19
C THR A 125 18.70 -1.91 7.23
N TRP A 126 19.00 -2.17 8.51
CA TRP A 126 18.27 -1.63 9.68
C TRP A 126 19.05 -0.56 10.46
N ALA A 127 20.30 -0.28 10.08
CA ALA A 127 21.18 0.66 10.76
C ALA A 127 21.46 1.89 9.88
N GLY A 128 21.38 3.08 10.49
CA GLY A 128 21.61 4.38 9.84
C GLY A 128 20.43 5.33 9.97
N GLY A 129 20.64 6.61 9.62
CA GLY A 129 19.62 7.64 9.79
C GLY A 129 18.34 7.42 8.95
N GLN A 130 18.49 7.09 7.67
CA GLN A 130 17.33 6.80 6.80
C GLN A 130 16.64 5.47 7.17
N PRO A 131 17.37 4.35 7.36
CA PRO A 131 16.79 3.11 7.87
C PRO A 131 16.02 3.24 9.18
N LEU A 132 16.43 4.13 10.09
CA LEU A 132 15.67 4.42 11.32
C LEU A 132 14.26 4.94 11.02
N VAL A 133 14.12 5.85 10.06
CA VAL A 133 12.82 6.38 9.62
C VAL A 133 12.01 5.26 8.95
N ASP A 134 12.62 4.49 8.06
CA ASP A 134 11.90 3.43 7.35
C ASP A 134 11.47 2.29 8.29
N ALA A 135 12.27 1.98 9.31
CA ALA A 135 11.93 1.05 10.38
C ALA A 135 10.72 1.52 11.20
N SER A 136 10.49 2.83 11.32
CA SER A 136 9.30 3.37 12.01
C SER A 136 8.02 3.09 11.22
N PHE A 137 8.05 3.18 9.89
CA PHE A 137 6.92 2.75 9.05
C PHE A 137 6.71 1.25 9.15
N PHE A 138 7.78 0.46 9.11
CA PHE A 138 7.69 -0.99 9.33
C PHE A 138 7.01 -1.31 10.67
N ALA A 139 7.44 -0.69 11.77
CA ALA A 139 6.86 -0.89 13.09
C ALA A 139 5.38 -0.46 13.16
N LEU A 140 5.03 0.67 12.52
CA LEU A 140 3.65 1.13 12.40
C LEU A 140 2.76 0.12 11.67
N GLY A 141 3.29 -0.63 10.69
CA GLY A 141 2.55 -1.67 10.01
C GLY A 141 2.24 -2.92 10.85
N LEU A 142 2.78 -3.03 12.06
CA LEU A 142 2.60 -4.17 12.97
C LEU A 142 1.61 -3.90 14.12
N VAL A 143 1.14 -2.66 14.29
CA VAL A 143 0.25 -2.22 15.39
C VAL A 143 -1.09 -1.75 14.86
#